data_AF-A0A9P6DGM8-F1
#
_entry.id   AF-A0A9P6DGM8-F1
#
_cell.length_a   1.000
_cell.length_b   1.000
_cell.length_c   1.000
_cell.angle_alpha   90.00
_cell.angle_beta   90.00
_cell.angle_gamma   90.00
#
_symmetry.space_group_name_H-M   'P 1'
#
loop_
_entity.id
_entity.type
_entity.pdbx_description
1 polymer ?
#
loop_
_entity_poly.entity_id
_entity_poly.type
_entity_poly.pdbx_seq_one_letter_code
_entity_poly.pdbx_strand_id
1 'polypeptide(L)'
;FAIGQFHIHGHKENCLFRFSSMFIPQSRVVLGEILESLWANLNAMTLAMRTATLAHRAEMLDDHICDSNHKKALNIGVIHLLYPMNKRIDSRCSQNAL
;
A
#
# COMPACT_ATOMS: atom_id res chain seq x y z
N PHE A 1 -4.70 1.01 -10.43
CA PHE A 1 -4.81 1.68 -9.12
C PHE A 1 -5.24 0.65 -8.08
N ALA A 2 -4.55 0.58 -6.94
CA ALA A 2 -4.91 -0.28 -5.80
C ALA A 2 -5.36 0.62 -4.64
N ILE A 3 -6.31 0.15 -3.82
CA ILE A 3 -6.88 0.87 -2.68
C ILE A 3 -6.42 0.16 -1.39
N GLY A 4 -6.16 0.91 -0.32
CA GLY A 4 -5.77 0.34 0.98
C GLY A 4 -6.82 -0.63 1.53
N GLN A 5 -6.39 -1.68 2.24
CA GLN A 5 -7.29 -2.67 2.87
C GLN A 5 -8.23 -2.00 3.88
N PHE A 6 -7.77 -1.08 4.71
CA PHE A 6 -8.63 -0.36 5.66
C PHE A 6 -9.77 0.38 4.96
N HIS A 7 -9.48 1.01 3.82
CA HIS A 7 -10.49 1.76 3.08
C HIS A 7 -11.43 0.83 2.30
N ILE A 8 -10.90 -0.23 1.69
CA ILE A 8 -11.69 -1.12 0.82
C ILE A 8 -12.59 -2.09 1.59
N HIS A 9 -12.22 -2.43 2.83
CA HIS A 9 -13.08 -3.22 3.73
C HIS A 9 -14.36 -2.48 4.12
N GLY A 10 -14.37 -1.14 4.08
CA GLY A 10 -15.56 -0.32 4.29
C GLY A 10 -16.39 -0.06 3.03
N HIS A 11 -15.97 -0.56 1.86
CA HIS A 11 -16.67 -0.37 0.60
C HIS A 11 -17.55 -1.59 0.23
N LYS A 12 -18.25 -1.51 -0.90
CA LYS A 12 -19.00 -2.63 -1.49
C LYS A 12 -18.06 -3.83 -1.73
N GLU A 13 -18.54 -5.03 -1.41
CA GLU A 13 -17.76 -6.27 -1.49
C GLU A 13 -17.18 -6.55 -2.88
N ASN A 14 -17.88 -6.14 -3.94
CA ASN A 14 -17.40 -6.31 -5.32
C ASN A 14 -16.09 -5.55 -5.60
N CYS A 15 -15.79 -4.52 -4.82
CA CYS A 15 -14.56 -3.74 -4.95
C CYS A 15 -13.39 -4.45 -4.31
N LEU A 16 -13.61 -5.25 -3.26
CA LEU A 16 -12.56 -5.96 -2.53
C LEU A 16 -11.68 -6.76 -3.49
N PHE A 17 -12.25 -7.71 -4.22
CA PHE A 17 -11.48 -8.55 -5.16
C PHE A 17 -10.88 -7.77 -6.35
N ARG A 18 -11.45 -6.61 -6.69
CA ARG A 18 -11.06 -5.83 -7.87
C ARG A 18 -9.91 -4.88 -7.58
N PHE A 19 -9.88 -4.27 -6.40
CA PHE A 19 -8.98 -3.16 -6.07
C PHE A 19 -8.12 -3.39 -4.84
N SER A 20 -8.36 -4.45 -4.07
CA SER A 20 -7.49 -4.81 -2.94
C SER A 20 -6.16 -5.34 -3.46
N SER A 21 -5.08 -4.77 -2.92
CA SER A 21 -3.72 -5.24 -3.18
C SER A 21 -3.48 -6.70 -2.77
N MET A 22 -4.30 -7.28 -1.88
CA MET A 22 -4.18 -8.69 -1.50
C MET A 22 -4.48 -9.67 -2.63
N PHE A 23 -5.36 -9.28 -3.57
CA PHE A 23 -5.74 -10.14 -4.70
C PHE A 23 -4.98 -9.79 -5.98
N ILE A 24 -4.06 -8.83 -5.94
CA ILE A 24 -3.18 -8.51 -7.06
C ILE A 24 -2.00 -9.50 -7.02
N PRO A 25 -1.86 -10.39 -8.02
CA PRO A 25 -0.75 -11.34 -8.04
C PRO A 25 0.60 -10.62 -7.98
N GLN A 26 1.52 -11.19 -7.19
CA GLN A 26 2.84 -10.64 -6.90
C GLN A 26 2.85 -9.30 -6.12
N SER A 27 1.69 -8.79 -5.69
CA SER A 27 1.65 -7.77 -4.66
C SER A 27 2.09 -8.40 -3.34
N ARG A 28 3.22 -7.92 -2.80
CA ARG A 28 3.67 -8.36 -1.48
C ARG A 28 2.84 -7.61 -0.44
N VAL A 29 2.12 -8.34 0.41
CA VAL A 29 1.51 -7.79 1.62
C VAL A 29 2.64 -7.48 2.58
N VAL A 30 3.23 -6.30 2.45
CA VAL A 30 3.98 -5.70 3.55
C VAL A 30 2.92 -5.24 4.56
N LEU A 31 3.13 -5.47 5.86
CA LEU A 31 2.35 -4.91 6.98
C LEU A 31 2.43 -3.37 6.98
N GLY A 32 2.00 -2.75 5.89
CA GLY A 32 2.26 -1.37 5.50
C GLY A 32 1.01 -0.49 5.54
N GLU A 33 -0.05 -1.00 6.15
CA GLU A 33 -1.23 -0.20 6.52
C GLU A 33 -1.27 0.15 8.00
N ILE A 34 -0.63 -0.64 8.86
CA ILE A 34 -0.57 -0.32 10.28
C ILE A 34 0.60 0.66 10.48
N LEU A 35 0.27 1.85 10.97
CA LEU A 35 1.19 2.97 11.19
C LEU A 35 2.44 2.59 12.01
N GLU A 36 2.31 1.61 12.90
CA GLU A 36 3.34 1.20 13.87
C GLU A 36 4.63 0.71 13.22
N SER A 37 4.55 -0.10 12.14
CA SER A 37 5.76 -0.55 11.41
C SER A 37 6.42 0.58 10.62
N LEU A 38 5.66 1.63 10.28
CA LEU A 38 6.15 2.79 9.54
C LEU A 38 6.81 3.83 10.45
N TRP A 39 6.45 3.89 11.73
CA TRP A 39 7.05 4.79 12.70
C TRP A 39 8.56 4.59 12.86
N ALA A 40 9.05 3.35 12.78
CA ALA A 40 10.50 3.10 12.81
C ALA A 40 11.24 3.83 11.67
N ASN A 41 10.64 3.90 10.48
CA ASN A 41 11.22 4.63 9.34
C ASN A 41 11.07 6.15 9.51
N LEU A 42 9.93 6.61 10.05
CA LEU A 42 9.69 8.03 10.34
C LEU A 42 10.56 8.54 11.51
N ASN A 43 11.02 7.67 12.40
CA ASN A 43 11.87 8.07 13.52
C ASN A 43 13.22 8.61 13.06
N ALA A 44 13.74 8.18 11.90
CA ALA A 44 15.01 8.66 11.37
C ALA A 44 15.02 10.18 11.07
N MET A 45 13.87 10.74 10.66
CA MET A 45 13.69 12.16 10.31
C MET A 45 13.33 13.04 11.51
N THR A 46 13.01 12.44 12.67
CA THR A 46 12.62 13.19 13.88
C THR A 46 13.68 14.19 14.32
N LEU A 47 14.97 13.85 14.18
CA LEU A 47 16.07 14.75 14.54
C LEU A 47 16.06 16.04 13.69
N ALA A 48 15.81 15.93 12.39
CA ALA A 48 15.69 17.07 11.49
C ALA A 48 14.42 17.89 11.78
N MET A 49 13.33 17.23 12.17
CA MET A 49 12.09 17.89 12.54
C MET A 49 12.15 18.62 13.88
N ARG A 50 13.07 18.30 14.79
CA ARG A 50 13.10 18.90 16.13
C ARG A 50 13.26 20.43 16.12
N THR A 51 13.96 21.00 15.15
CA THR A 51 14.17 22.45 15.03
C THR A 51 13.26 23.13 14.01
N ALA A 52 12.47 22.37 13.25
CA ALA A 52 11.56 22.87 12.24
C ALA A 52 10.40 23.70 12.85
N THR A 53 9.78 24.57 12.05
CA THR A 53 8.50 25.20 12.42
C THR A 53 7.36 24.19 12.32
N LEU A 54 6.19 24.48 12.90
CA LEU A 54 5.04 23.56 12.83
C LEU A 54 4.63 23.25 11.38
N ALA A 55 4.56 24.29 10.53
CA ALA A 55 4.24 24.13 9.12
C ALA A 55 5.28 23.26 8.40
N HIS A 56 6.57 23.52 8.62
CA HIS A 56 7.63 22.75 7.98
C HIS A 56 7.66 21.28 8.43
N ARG A 57 7.33 20.99 9.70
CA ARG A 57 7.16 19.60 10.16
C ARG A 57 6.03 18.88 9.42
N ALA A 58 4.91 19.55 9.18
CA ALA A 58 3.79 18.95 8.46
C ALA A 58 4.16 18.61 7.01
N GLU A 59 4.83 19.53 6.31
CA GLU A 59 5.31 19.31 4.94
C GLU A 59 6.31 18.15 4.87
N MET A 60 7.32 18.14 5.74
CA MET A 60 8.30 17.04 5.77
C MET A 60 7.66 15.68 6.11
N LEU A 61 6.61 15.65 6.94
CA LEU A 61 5.86 14.42 7.22
C LEU A 61 5.15 13.93 5.95
N ASP A 62 4.45 14.83 5.26
CA ASP A 62 3.69 14.50 4.06
C ASP A 62 4.62 14.02 2.93
N ASP A 63 5.74 14.73 2.70
CA ASP A 63 6.74 14.37 1.70
C ASP A 63 7.31 12.95 1.93
N HIS A 64 7.70 12.62 3.16
CA HIS A 64 8.26 11.30 3.47
C HIS A 64 7.23 10.17 3.35
N ILE A 65 5.98 10.43 3.75
CA ILE A 65 4.89 9.46 3.62
C ILE A 65 4.54 9.27 2.13
N CYS A 66 4.50 10.36 1.36
CA CYS A 66 4.23 10.34 -0.08
C CYS A 66 5.34 9.58 -0.85
N ASP A 67 6.61 9.84 -0.55
CA ASP A 67 7.75 9.10 -1.11
C ASP A 67 7.69 7.60 -0.78
N SER A 68 7.34 7.25 0.46
CA SER A 68 7.14 5.85 0.85
C SER A 68 6.05 5.18 0.01
N ASN A 69 4.92 5.87 -0.21
CA ASN A 69 3.83 5.37 -1.05
C ASN A 69 4.25 5.25 -2.52
N HIS A 70 5.01 6.22 -3.04
CA HIS A 70 5.52 6.20 -4.41
C HIS A 70 6.45 5.00 -4.65
N LYS A 71 7.43 4.77 -3.75
CA LYS A 71 8.35 3.64 -3.82
C LYS A 71 7.62 2.29 -3.79
N LYS A 72 6.57 2.17 -2.97
CA LYS A 72 5.71 0.98 -2.96
C LYS A 72 4.99 0.79 -4.30
N ALA A 73 4.42 1.85 -4.86
CA ALA A 73 3.72 1.80 -6.14
C ALA A 73 4.66 1.37 -7.29
N LEU A 74 5.88 1.88 -7.32
CA LEU A 74 6.90 1.46 -8.29
C LEU A 74 7.26 -0.02 -8.17
N ASN A 75 7.47 -0.52 -6.94
CA ASN A 75 7.79 -1.92 -6.71
C ASN A 75 6.67 -2.89 -7.13
N ILE A 76 5.41 -2.45 -7.06
CA ILE A 76 4.28 -3.23 -7.59
C ILE A 76 4.33 -3.27 -9.14
N GLY A 77 4.62 -2.14 -9.79
CA GLY A 77 4.70 -2.05 -11.25
C GLY A 77 5.87 -2.81 -11.87
N VAL A 78 7.05 -2.79 -11.23
CA VAL A 78 8.26 -3.47 -11.73
C VAL A 78 8.09 -4.99 -11.74
N ILE A 79 7.47 -5.57 -10.71
CA ILE A 79 7.23 -7.02 -10.68
C ILE A 79 6.22 -7.43 -11.76
N HIS A 80 5.18 -6.62 -11.98
CA HIS A 80 4.18 -6.86 -13.03
C HIS A 80 4.77 -6.86 -14.46
N LEU A 81 5.79 -6.02 -14.71
CA LEU A 81 6.46 -5.96 -16.02
C LEU A 81 7.43 -7.12 -16.24
N LEU A 82 8.07 -7.62 -15.19
CA LEU A 82 9.04 -8.73 -15.26
C LEU A 82 8.38 -10.11 -15.28
N TYR A 83 7.17 -10.25 -14.73
CA TYR A 83 6.35 -11.46 -14.81
C TYR A 83 5.04 -11.16 -15.51
N PRO A 84 4.94 -11.34 -16.85
CA PRO A 84 3.70 -11.10 -17.56
C PRO A 84 2.60 -11.97 -16.95
N MET A 85 1.47 -11.34 -16.62
CA MET A 85 0.31 -12.02 -16.06
C MET A 85 -0.22 -13.08 -17.00
N ASN A 86 0.25 -14.32 -16.82
CA ASN A 86 -0.38 -15.46 -17.44
C ASN A 86 -1.72 -15.68 -16.71
N LYS A 87 -2.81 -15.36 -17.41
CA LYS A 87 -4.18 -15.39 -16.91
C LYS A 87 -4.48 -16.74 -16.27
N ARG A 88 -4.47 -16.78 -14.94
CA ARG A 88 -5.25 -17.75 -14.17
C ARG A 88 -5.60 -17.12 -12.83
N ILE A 89 -6.51 -16.13 -12.90
CA ILE A 89 -7.42 -15.87 -11.77
C ILE A 89 -8.17 -17.18 -11.60
N ASP A 90 -7.73 -17.90 -10.59
CA ASP A 90 -8.20 -19.22 -10.25
C ASP A 90 -9.72 -19.15 -10.03
N SER A 91 -10.47 -19.95 -10.80
CA SER A 91 -11.93 -20.09 -10.73
C SER A 91 -12.43 -20.68 -9.40
N ARG A 92 -11.55 -20.82 -8.40
CA ARG A 92 -11.85 -21.37 -7.07
C ARG A 92 -12.52 -20.39 -6.10
N CYS A 93 -12.59 -19.09 -6.41
CA CYS A 93 -13.30 -18.11 -5.55
C CYS A 93 -14.82 -18.03 -5.82
N SER A 94 -15.35 -18.79 -6.78
CA SER A 94 -16.78 -18.83 -7.10
C SER A 94 -17.50 -20.11 -6.61
N GLN A 95 -16.79 -21.07 -5.99
CA GLN A 95 -17.39 -22.37 -5.64
C GLN A 95 -17.80 -22.55 -4.17
N ASN A 96 -17.50 -21.60 -3.29
CA ASN A 96 -17.90 -21.68 -1.87
C ASN A 96 -18.64 -20.42 -1.39
N ALA A 97 -19.61 -19.95 -2.17
CA ALA A 97 -20.71 -19.14 -1.67
C ALA A 97 -21.90 -20.09 -1.46
N LEU A 98 -21.93 -20.75 -0.29
CA LEU A 98 -23.15 -21.30 0.31
C LEU A 98 -23.63 -20.28 1.35
#